data_AF-A0A7L9TZ29-F1
#
_entry.id   AF-A0A7L9TZ29-F1
#
_cell.length_a   1.000
_cell.length_b   1.000
_cell.length_c   1.000
_cell.angle_alpha   90.00
_cell.angle_beta   90.00
_cell.angle_gamma   90.00
#
_symmetry.space_group_name_H-M   'P 1'
#
loop_
_entity.id
_entity.type
_entity.pdbx_description
1 polymer ?
#
loop_
_entity_poly.entity_id
_entity_poly.type
_entity_poly.pdbx_seq_one_letter_code
_entity_poly.pdbx_strand_id
1 'polypeptide(L)'
;MTKSQSLLRHGGAVLMFSLLAACAGQRPAPVSKAVAPTTSVAQADERLAAVAAERAAIGARYTAREAVCYDKFFVNNCLDEAKELRRMALAEQRMIEVEAEHFKRKNTVEQRDKAIAEAEAKFQAEEASAAAQPPVAPKTLTPVPPPRASTVPGRIARRNARAAQEAAAEPANAATRAANAAAFEERRRKSEERQRDVARRKAEREAKRAAEKARKEKAEAEQQAPAPSR
;
A
#
# COMPACT_ATOMS: atom_id res chain seq x y z
N MET A 1 2.84 -36.57 -62.92
CA MET A 1 2.19 -36.56 -61.58
C MET A 1 2.79 -37.76 -60.83
N THR A 2 3.59 -37.70 -59.77
CA THR A 2 3.33 -37.23 -58.39
C THR A 2 4.57 -37.55 -57.53
N LYS A 3 5.55 -36.65 -57.34
CA LYS A 3 6.60 -36.85 -56.29
C LYS A 3 6.96 -35.58 -55.53
N SER A 4 6.90 -34.40 -56.15
CA SER A 4 7.23 -33.13 -55.48
C SER A 4 6.16 -32.58 -54.53
N GLN A 5 4.94 -33.11 -54.52
CA GLN A 5 3.87 -32.64 -53.62
C GLN A 5 3.86 -33.34 -52.24
N SER A 6 4.63 -34.41 -52.04
CA SER A 6 4.66 -35.15 -50.77
C SER A 6 5.53 -34.47 -49.70
N LEU A 7 6.66 -33.87 -50.12
CA LEU A 7 7.63 -33.28 -49.20
C LEU A 7 7.14 -31.98 -48.54
N LEU A 8 6.29 -31.20 -49.23
CA LEU A 8 5.70 -29.99 -48.69
C LEU A 8 4.56 -30.24 -47.68
N ARG A 9 3.92 -31.42 -47.72
CA ARG A 9 2.86 -31.79 -46.75
C ARG A 9 3.43 -32.30 -45.42
N HIS A 10 4.64 -32.85 -45.42
CA HIS A 10 5.27 -33.34 -44.19
C HIS A 10 6.10 -32.27 -43.45
N GLY A 11 6.60 -31.24 -44.17
CA GLY A 11 7.28 -30.11 -43.52
C GLY A 11 6.35 -29.26 -42.65
N GLY A 12 5.11 -29.03 -43.09
CA GLY A 12 4.12 -28.24 -42.34
C GLY A 12 3.62 -28.93 -41.07
N ALA A 13 3.52 -30.27 -41.08
CA ALA A 13 3.03 -31.05 -39.93
C ALA A 13 4.06 -31.08 -38.77
N VAL A 14 5.36 -31.12 -39.08
CA VAL A 14 6.43 -31.12 -38.06
C VAL A 14 6.59 -29.73 -37.41
N LEU A 15 6.37 -28.65 -38.16
CA LEU A 15 6.39 -27.28 -37.64
C LEU A 15 5.19 -26.96 -36.73
N MET A 16 4.02 -27.53 -37.01
CA MET A 16 2.85 -27.37 -36.13
C MET A 16 2.97 -28.16 -34.81
N PHE A 17 3.57 -29.36 -34.83
CA PHE A 17 3.76 -30.15 -33.61
C PHE A 17 4.81 -29.57 -32.65
N SER A 18 5.80 -28.82 -33.17
CA SER A 18 6.82 -28.17 -32.34
C SER A 18 6.32 -26.91 -31.63
N LEU A 19 5.27 -26.25 -32.15
CA LEU A 19 4.60 -25.12 -31.48
C LEU A 19 3.69 -25.54 -30.31
N LEU A 20 3.10 -26.74 -30.37
CA LEU A 20 2.26 -27.28 -29.28
C LEU A 20 3.06 -27.84 -28.09
N ALA A 21 4.32 -28.27 -28.32
CA ALA A 21 5.20 -28.77 -27.25
C ALA A 21 5.71 -27.68 -26.31
N ALA A 22 5.66 -26.40 -26.71
CA ALA A 22 6.10 -25.28 -25.88
C ALA A 22 5.14 -24.97 -24.70
N CYS A 23 3.88 -25.42 -24.77
CA CYS A 23 2.91 -25.21 -23.69
C CYS A 23 2.86 -26.36 -22.68
N ALA A 24 3.47 -27.51 -22.98
CA ALA A 24 3.46 -28.69 -22.11
C ALA A 24 4.56 -28.67 -21.03
N GLY A 25 5.49 -27.72 -21.09
CA GLY A 25 6.58 -27.53 -20.12
C GLY A 25 6.21 -26.71 -18.87
N GLN A 26 4.95 -26.28 -18.73
CA GLN A 26 4.50 -25.57 -17.54
C GLN A 26 4.43 -26.58 -16.38
N ARG A 27 5.54 -26.75 -15.65
CA ARG A 27 5.54 -27.47 -14.36
C ARG A 27 4.35 -26.94 -13.55
N PRO A 28 3.44 -27.81 -13.08
CA PRO A 28 2.34 -27.37 -12.23
C PRO A 28 2.94 -26.62 -11.05
N ALA A 29 2.48 -25.39 -10.85
CA ALA A 29 2.87 -24.60 -9.69
C ALA A 29 2.58 -25.44 -8.44
N PRO A 30 3.50 -25.49 -7.46
CA PRO A 30 3.23 -26.19 -6.21
C PRO A 30 1.92 -25.65 -5.63
N VAL A 31 1.00 -26.56 -5.30
CA VAL A 31 -0.31 -26.24 -4.71
C VAL A 31 -0.05 -25.35 -3.49
N SER A 32 -0.42 -24.07 -3.61
CA SER A 32 -0.11 -23.07 -2.58
C SER A 32 -0.89 -23.41 -1.31
N LYS A 33 -0.23 -23.33 -0.15
CA LYS A 33 -0.95 -23.26 1.13
C LYS A 33 -2.01 -22.17 1.02
N ALA A 34 -3.27 -22.50 1.31
CA ALA A 34 -4.36 -21.54 1.29
C ALA A 34 -4.04 -20.41 2.28
N VAL A 35 -3.99 -19.18 1.80
CA VAL A 35 -3.84 -18.00 2.67
C VAL A 35 -5.15 -17.81 3.42
N ALA A 36 -5.08 -17.58 4.74
CA ALA A 36 -6.27 -17.33 5.54
C ALA A 36 -7.03 -16.11 4.97
N PRO A 37 -8.37 -16.13 4.88
CA PRO A 37 -9.13 -15.03 4.30
C PRO A 37 -8.96 -13.73 5.11
N THR A 38 -9.04 -12.59 4.42
CA THR A 38 -9.03 -11.27 5.05
C THR A 38 -10.47 -10.82 5.34
N THR A 39 -10.76 -10.35 6.55
CA THR A 39 -12.13 -10.04 6.99
C THR A 39 -12.40 -8.55 7.24
N SER A 40 -11.36 -7.72 7.31
CA SER A 40 -11.50 -6.28 7.54
C SER A 40 -10.42 -5.48 6.82
N VAL A 41 -10.69 -4.18 6.60
CA VAL A 41 -9.72 -3.27 5.96
C VAL A 41 -8.49 -3.08 6.85
N ALA A 42 -8.68 -2.95 8.16
CA ALA A 42 -7.58 -2.83 9.12
C ALA A 42 -6.67 -4.07 9.08
N GLN A 43 -7.25 -5.27 9.03
CA GLN A 43 -6.48 -6.51 8.88
C GLN A 43 -5.76 -6.57 7.52
N ALA A 44 -6.38 -6.09 6.44
CA ALA A 44 -5.73 -6.01 5.14
C ALA A 44 -4.50 -5.09 5.17
N ASP A 45 -4.61 -3.93 5.82
CA ASP A 45 -3.52 -2.97 5.95
C ASP A 45 -2.38 -3.53 6.82
N GLU A 46 -2.70 -4.20 7.92
CA GLU A 46 -1.73 -4.89 8.77
C GLU A 46 -0.97 -5.98 7.98
N ARG A 47 -1.69 -6.78 7.19
CA ARG A 47 -1.09 -7.82 6.34
C ARG A 47 -0.17 -7.23 5.28
N LEU A 48 -0.56 -6.14 4.63
CA LEU A 48 0.29 -5.46 3.64
C LEU A 48 1.55 -4.87 4.29
N ALA A 49 1.44 -4.31 5.50
CA ALA A 49 2.58 -3.83 6.27
C ALA A 49 3.53 -4.99 6.66
N ALA A 50 2.97 -6.11 7.12
CA ALA A 50 3.74 -7.31 7.45
C ALA A 50 4.46 -7.90 6.22
N VAL A 51 3.78 -7.95 5.07
CA VAL A 51 4.38 -8.37 3.79
C VAL A 51 5.54 -7.45 3.41
N ALA A 52 5.37 -6.12 3.53
CA ALA A 52 6.45 -5.18 3.22
C ALA A 52 7.68 -5.39 4.12
N ALA A 53 7.47 -5.59 5.42
CA ALA A 53 8.53 -5.89 6.37
C ALA A 53 9.23 -7.22 6.05
N GLU A 54 8.47 -8.28 5.76
CA GLU A 54 9.05 -9.59 5.46
C GLU A 54 9.79 -9.59 4.11
N ARG A 55 9.32 -8.85 3.10
CA ARG A 55 10.05 -8.68 1.83
C ARG A 55 11.41 -8.01 2.05
N ALA A 56 11.48 -7.01 2.93
CA ALA A 56 12.75 -6.39 3.32
C ALA A 56 13.65 -7.39 4.06
N ALA A 57 13.10 -8.18 4.98
CA ALA A 57 13.83 -9.22 5.70
C ALA A 57 14.35 -10.32 4.76
N ILE A 58 13.56 -10.77 3.78
CA ILE A 58 13.98 -11.73 2.74
C ILE A 58 15.16 -11.15 1.93
N GLY A 59 15.09 -9.87 1.57
CA GLY A 59 16.20 -9.17 0.90
C GLY A 59 17.47 -9.13 1.75
N ALA A 60 17.36 -8.84 3.03
CA ALA A 60 18.48 -8.85 3.97
C ALA A 60 19.09 -10.26 4.13
N ARG A 61 18.25 -11.31 4.25
CA ARG A 61 18.74 -12.70 4.30
C ARG A 61 19.43 -13.12 3.01
N TYR A 62 18.93 -12.69 1.85
CA TYR A 62 19.55 -12.97 0.55
C TYR A 62 20.93 -12.30 0.43
N THR A 63 21.03 -11.00 0.72
CA THR A 63 22.30 -10.26 0.68
C THR A 63 23.34 -10.80 1.66
N ALA A 64 22.92 -11.17 2.87
CA ALA A 64 23.80 -11.84 3.83
C ALA A 64 24.31 -13.20 3.31
N ARG A 65 23.45 -14.00 2.69
CA ARG A 65 23.85 -15.30 2.12
C ARG A 65 24.70 -15.15 0.87
N GLU A 66 24.45 -14.13 0.05
CA GLU A 66 25.24 -13.81 -1.13
C GLU A 66 26.70 -13.54 -0.76
N ALA A 67 26.95 -12.75 0.29
CA ALA A 67 28.30 -12.54 0.81
C ALA A 67 29.00 -13.86 1.19
N VAL A 68 28.31 -14.74 1.94
CA VAL A 68 28.82 -16.06 2.33
C VAL A 68 29.07 -16.98 1.13
N CYS A 69 28.28 -16.86 0.06
CA CYS A 69 28.46 -17.70 -1.13
C CYS A 69 29.76 -17.39 -1.88
N TYR A 70 30.24 -16.14 -1.85
CA TYR A 70 31.50 -15.77 -2.50
C TYR A 70 32.74 -16.36 -1.82
N ASP A 71 32.64 -16.74 -0.54
CA ASP A 71 33.72 -17.40 0.19
C ASP A 71 33.79 -18.92 -0.04
N LYS A 72 32.85 -19.49 -0.81
CA LYS A 72 32.77 -20.94 -1.07
C LYS A 72 33.41 -21.32 -2.39
N PHE A 73 33.95 -22.54 -2.45
CA PHE A 73 34.49 -23.08 -3.70
C PHE A 73 33.43 -23.23 -4.80
N PHE A 74 32.21 -23.65 -4.45
CA PHE A 74 31.09 -23.79 -5.38
C PHE A 74 30.15 -22.56 -5.33
N VAL A 75 30.68 -21.39 -5.66
CA VAL A 75 29.94 -20.10 -5.61
C VAL A 75 28.62 -20.17 -6.39
N ASN A 76 28.66 -20.67 -7.64
CA ASN A 76 27.49 -20.69 -8.52
C ASN A 76 26.33 -21.51 -7.95
N ASN A 77 26.61 -22.73 -7.46
CA ASN A 77 25.57 -23.55 -6.83
C ASN A 77 24.99 -22.88 -5.59
N CYS A 78 25.84 -22.30 -4.73
CA CYS A 78 25.40 -21.56 -3.55
C CYS A 78 24.50 -20.36 -3.92
N LEU A 79 24.89 -19.59 -4.94
CA LEU A 79 24.10 -18.44 -5.40
C LEU A 79 22.76 -18.86 -5.99
N ASP A 80 22.71 -19.99 -6.71
CA ASP A 80 21.48 -20.48 -7.30
C ASP A 80 20.53 -21.01 -6.22
N GLU A 81 21.00 -21.80 -5.26
CA GLU A 81 20.22 -22.16 -4.06
C GLU A 81 19.72 -20.90 -3.31
N ALA A 82 20.57 -19.87 -3.22
CA ALA A 82 20.21 -18.63 -2.56
C ALA A 82 19.07 -17.88 -3.28
N LYS A 83 19.11 -17.85 -4.62
CA LYS A 83 18.06 -17.27 -5.47
C LYS A 83 16.77 -18.08 -5.41
N GLU A 84 16.86 -19.40 -5.45
CA GLU A 84 15.69 -20.29 -5.39
C GLU A 84 14.92 -20.09 -4.08
N LEU A 85 15.63 -20.06 -2.95
CA LEU A 85 15.02 -19.80 -1.64
C LEU A 85 14.42 -18.39 -1.55
N ARG A 86 15.07 -17.38 -2.14
CA ARG A 86 14.49 -16.03 -2.25
C ARG A 86 13.22 -16.03 -3.09
N ARG A 87 13.22 -16.72 -4.24
CA ARG A 87 12.05 -16.82 -5.13
C ARG A 87 10.87 -17.46 -4.41
N MET A 88 11.09 -18.57 -3.72
CA MET A 88 10.04 -19.27 -2.97
C MET A 88 9.46 -18.39 -1.86
N ALA A 89 10.32 -17.75 -1.06
CA ALA A 89 9.87 -16.86 0.03
C ALA A 89 9.08 -15.65 -0.49
N LEU A 90 9.52 -15.03 -1.59
CA LEU A 90 8.78 -13.93 -2.22
C LEU A 90 7.44 -14.39 -2.83
N ALA A 91 7.39 -15.61 -3.37
CA ALA A 91 6.15 -16.16 -3.91
C ALA A 91 5.10 -16.36 -2.80
N GLU A 92 5.50 -16.85 -1.63
CA GLU A 92 4.61 -16.98 -0.46
C GLU A 92 4.05 -15.62 -0.02
N GLN A 93 4.91 -14.59 0.07
CA GLN A 93 4.48 -13.23 0.43
C GLN A 93 3.51 -12.63 -0.60
N ARG A 94 3.74 -12.90 -1.89
CA ARG A 94 2.86 -12.43 -2.97
C ARG A 94 1.44 -12.98 -2.86
N MET A 95 1.26 -14.19 -2.34
CA MET A 95 -0.08 -14.76 -2.12
C MET A 95 -0.85 -13.97 -1.06
N ILE A 96 -0.18 -13.57 0.02
CA ILE A 96 -0.77 -12.76 1.10
C ILE A 96 -1.12 -11.36 0.59
N GLU A 97 -0.20 -10.77 -0.18
CA GLU A 97 -0.36 -9.45 -0.82
C GLU A 97 -1.60 -9.42 -1.72
N VAL A 98 -1.71 -10.37 -2.65
CA VAL A 98 -2.82 -10.45 -3.61
C VAL A 98 -4.17 -10.59 -2.90
N GLU A 99 -4.25 -11.44 -1.87
CA GLU A 99 -5.48 -11.66 -1.10
C GLU A 99 -5.91 -10.39 -0.34
N ALA A 100 -4.98 -9.73 0.35
CA ALA A 100 -5.25 -8.50 1.10
C ALA A 100 -5.66 -7.35 0.17
N GLU A 101 -4.98 -7.17 -0.96
CA GLU A 101 -5.37 -6.18 -1.95
C GLU A 101 -6.72 -6.48 -2.61
N HIS A 102 -6.97 -7.76 -2.91
CA HIS A 102 -8.24 -8.19 -3.49
C HIS A 102 -9.41 -7.84 -2.56
N PHE A 103 -9.27 -8.10 -1.26
CA PHE A 103 -10.24 -7.68 -0.26
C PHE A 103 -10.46 -6.15 -0.27
N LYS A 104 -9.39 -5.35 -0.29
CA LYS A 104 -9.51 -3.88 -0.32
C LYS A 104 -10.21 -3.37 -1.57
N ARG A 105 -9.89 -3.94 -2.74
CA ARG A 105 -10.56 -3.61 -4.01
C ARG A 105 -12.06 -3.95 -3.92
N LYS A 106 -12.39 -5.16 -3.46
CA LYS A 106 -13.78 -5.60 -3.27
C LYS A 106 -14.55 -4.69 -2.32
N ASN A 107 -14.00 -4.41 -1.13
CA ASN A 107 -14.63 -3.52 -0.16
C ASN A 107 -14.84 -2.11 -0.74
N THR A 108 -13.89 -1.57 -1.50
CA THR A 108 -14.04 -0.24 -2.14
C THR A 108 -15.20 -0.23 -3.12
N VAL A 109 -15.35 -1.27 -3.93
CA VAL A 109 -16.48 -1.42 -4.86
C VAL A 109 -17.79 -1.51 -4.09
N GLU A 110 -17.87 -2.36 -3.06
CA GLU A 110 -19.08 -2.51 -2.24
C GLU A 110 -19.51 -1.20 -1.56
N GLN A 111 -18.56 -0.40 -1.06
CA GLN A 111 -18.86 0.92 -0.48
C GLN A 111 -19.40 1.89 -1.54
N ARG A 112 -18.84 1.84 -2.74
CA ARG A 112 -19.28 2.69 -3.85
C ARG A 112 -20.68 2.30 -4.32
N ASP A 113 -20.97 1.01 -4.41
CA ASP A 113 -22.29 0.49 -4.80
C ASP A 113 -23.36 0.88 -3.77
N LYS A 114 -23.03 0.82 -2.47
CA LYS A 114 -23.90 1.33 -1.40
C LYS A 114 -24.18 2.83 -1.55
N ALA A 115 -23.14 3.63 -1.79
CA ALA A 115 -23.29 5.07 -1.98
C ALA A 115 -24.16 5.42 -3.20
N ILE A 116 -24.05 4.66 -4.29
CA ILE A 116 -24.90 4.81 -5.48
C ILE A 116 -26.35 4.46 -5.15
N ALA A 117 -26.60 3.34 -4.47
CA ALA A 117 -27.94 2.94 -4.07
C ALA A 117 -28.60 3.96 -3.13
N GLU A 118 -27.84 4.54 -2.20
CA GLU A 118 -28.33 5.61 -1.32
C GLU A 118 -28.63 6.90 -2.09
N ALA A 119 -27.80 7.25 -3.07
CA ALA A 119 -28.02 8.43 -3.90
C ALA A 119 -29.27 8.26 -4.79
N GLU A 120 -29.45 7.09 -5.38
CA GLU A 120 -30.64 6.75 -6.17
C GLU A 120 -31.91 6.81 -5.31
N ALA A 121 -31.88 6.21 -4.11
CA ALA A 121 -33.02 6.27 -3.20
C ALA A 121 -33.39 7.71 -2.81
N LYS A 122 -32.38 8.58 -2.59
CA LYS A 122 -32.62 10.01 -2.33
C LYS A 122 -33.19 10.72 -3.54
N PHE A 123 -32.65 10.47 -4.73
CA PHE A 123 -33.15 11.05 -5.98
C PHE A 123 -34.62 10.66 -6.23
N GLN A 124 -34.96 9.38 -6.06
CA GLN A 124 -36.34 8.90 -6.19
C GLN A 124 -37.28 9.52 -5.16
N ALA A 125 -36.82 9.71 -3.91
CA ALA A 125 -37.60 10.39 -2.89
C ALA A 125 -37.80 11.89 -3.22
N GLU A 126 -36.77 12.55 -3.74
CA GLU A 126 -36.84 13.94 -4.21
C GLU A 126 -37.79 14.07 -5.40
N GLU A 127 -37.70 13.20 -6.41
CA GLU A 127 -38.62 13.18 -7.54
C GLU A 127 -40.07 12.92 -7.10
N ALA A 128 -40.30 11.97 -6.20
CA ALA A 128 -41.62 11.73 -5.64
C ALA A 128 -42.16 12.96 -4.89
N SER A 129 -41.31 13.66 -4.13
CA SER A 129 -41.68 14.89 -3.43
C SER A 129 -41.92 16.07 -4.37
N ALA A 130 -41.21 16.12 -5.50
CA ALA A 130 -41.36 17.14 -6.53
C ALA A 130 -42.62 16.90 -7.36
N ALA A 131 -42.94 15.64 -7.67
CA ALA A 131 -44.18 15.25 -8.35
C ALA A 131 -45.42 15.50 -7.48
N ALA A 132 -45.28 15.39 -6.14
CA ALA A 132 -46.33 15.74 -5.19
C ALA A 132 -46.52 17.26 -5.01
N GLN A 133 -45.55 18.09 -5.43
CA GLN A 133 -45.68 19.54 -5.40
C GLN A 133 -46.52 20.01 -6.59
N PRO A 134 -47.49 20.91 -6.38
CA PRO A 134 -48.30 21.45 -7.47
C PRO A 134 -47.41 22.17 -8.49
N PRO A 135 -47.73 22.07 -9.79
CA PRO A 135 -46.94 22.71 -10.84
C PRO A 135 -46.87 24.22 -10.57
N VAL A 136 -45.65 24.74 -10.48
CA VAL A 136 -45.42 26.19 -10.36
C VAL A 136 -46.10 26.84 -11.57
N ALA A 137 -46.98 27.82 -11.30
CA ALA A 137 -47.74 28.52 -12.32
C ALA A 137 -46.80 28.96 -13.46
N PRO A 138 -47.23 28.81 -14.74
CA PRO A 138 -46.38 29.15 -15.87
C PRO A 138 -45.91 30.58 -15.71
N LYS A 139 -44.59 30.75 -15.64
CA LYS A 139 -43.98 32.09 -15.61
C LYS A 139 -44.47 32.80 -16.87
N THR A 140 -45.27 33.85 -16.69
CA THR A 140 -45.72 34.73 -17.77
C THR A 140 -44.50 35.11 -18.58
N LEU A 141 -44.52 34.81 -19.89
CA LEU A 141 -43.46 35.16 -20.82
C LEU A 141 -43.40 36.68 -20.91
N THR A 142 -42.66 37.31 -20.00
CA THR A 142 -42.21 38.67 -20.18
C THR A 142 -41.42 38.73 -21.49
N PRO A 143 -41.58 39.78 -22.31
CA PRO A 143 -40.89 39.91 -23.59
C PRO A 143 -39.41 39.61 -23.42
N VAL A 144 -38.87 38.78 -24.32
CA VAL A 144 -37.49 38.29 -24.28
C VAL A 144 -36.58 39.49 -24.07
N PRO A 145 -35.93 39.62 -22.88
CA PRO A 145 -35.03 40.73 -22.65
C PRO A 145 -33.91 40.67 -23.69
N PRO A 146 -33.39 41.82 -24.14
CA PRO A 146 -32.33 41.85 -25.14
C PRO A 146 -31.17 40.92 -24.73
N PRO A 147 -30.50 40.28 -25.70
CA PRO A 147 -29.42 39.33 -25.40
C PRO A 147 -28.42 40.01 -24.48
N ARG A 148 -28.24 39.42 -23.29
CA ARG A 148 -27.33 39.97 -22.28
C ARG A 148 -25.94 40.10 -22.90
N ALA A 149 -25.32 41.27 -22.72
CA ALA A 149 -23.95 41.48 -23.14
C ALA A 149 -23.07 40.33 -22.63
N SER A 150 -22.20 39.81 -23.49
CA SER A 150 -21.32 38.71 -23.16
C SER A 150 -20.51 39.04 -21.92
N THR A 151 -20.62 38.21 -20.89
CA THR A 151 -19.82 38.32 -19.66
C THR A 151 -18.41 37.75 -19.81
N VAL A 152 -18.07 37.25 -21.01
CA VAL A 152 -16.78 36.61 -21.31
C VAL A 152 -15.61 37.59 -21.15
N PRO A 153 -15.64 38.83 -21.66
CA PRO A 153 -14.55 39.80 -21.44
C PRO A 153 -14.32 40.09 -19.96
N GLY A 154 -15.40 40.26 -19.18
CA GLY A 154 -15.31 40.47 -17.73
C GLY A 154 -14.75 39.26 -16.97
N ARG A 155 -15.09 38.03 -17.40
CA ARG A 155 -14.51 36.80 -16.85
C ARG A 155 -13.03 36.65 -17.17
N ILE A 156 -12.62 37.02 -18.38
CA ILE A 156 -11.21 37.01 -18.80
C ILE A 156 -10.42 38.07 -18.01
N ALA A 157 -10.94 39.29 -17.89
CA ALA A 157 -10.32 40.35 -17.10
C ALA A 157 -10.12 39.95 -15.63
N ARG A 158 -11.14 39.36 -15.00
CA ARG A 158 -11.05 38.87 -13.62
C ARG A 158 -10.03 37.74 -13.46
N ARG A 159 -9.96 36.81 -14.42
CA ARG A 159 -8.96 35.73 -14.43
C ARG A 159 -7.55 36.28 -14.55
N ASN A 160 -7.33 37.23 -15.46
CA ASN A 160 -6.02 37.85 -15.67
C ASN A 160 -5.60 38.67 -14.46
N ALA A 161 -6.52 39.42 -13.84
CA ALA A 161 -6.25 40.15 -12.60
C ALA A 161 -5.86 39.20 -11.46
N ARG A 162 -6.56 38.07 -11.31
CA ARG A 162 -6.20 37.04 -10.32
C ARG A 162 -4.82 36.43 -10.60
N ALA A 163 -4.52 36.12 -11.85
CA ALA A 163 -3.20 35.59 -12.24
C ALA A 163 -2.08 36.61 -11.96
N ALA A 164 -2.31 37.90 -12.21
CA ALA A 164 -1.35 38.95 -11.90
C ALA A 164 -1.14 39.11 -10.38
N GLN A 165 -2.21 39.02 -9.58
CA GLN A 165 -2.13 39.04 -8.12
C GLN A 165 -1.37 37.82 -7.58
N GLU A 166 -1.64 36.62 -8.10
CA GLU A 166 -0.94 35.40 -7.70
C GLU A 166 0.54 35.44 -8.10
N ALA A 167 0.88 35.98 -9.28
CA ALA A 167 2.26 36.18 -9.71
C ALA A 167 3.01 37.21 -8.84
N ALA A 168 2.35 38.31 -8.46
CA ALA A 168 2.93 39.31 -7.56
C ALA A 168 3.11 38.77 -6.12
N ALA A 169 2.21 37.90 -5.67
CA ALA A 169 2.27 37.27 -4.34
C ALA A 169 3.18 36.05 -4.29
N GLU A 170 3.63 35.50 -5.43
CA GLU A 170 4.49 34.33 -5.51
C GLU A 170 5.72 34.44 -4.58
N PRO A 171 6.58 35.47 -4.67
CA PRO A 171 7.81 35.49 -3.87
C PRO A 171 7.53 35.46 -2.36
N ALA A 172 6.46 36.13 -1.91
CA ALA A 172 6.03 36.10 -0.52
C ALA A 172 5.47 34.72 -0.11
N ASN A 173 4.71 34.07 -1.00
CA ASN A 173 4.20 32.71 -0.81
C ASN A 173 5.34 31.68 -0.80
N ALA A 174 6.35 31.82 -1.66
CA ALA A 174 7.54 30.98 -1.70
C ALA A 174 8.36 31.11 -0.41
N ALA A 175 8.59 32.34 0.06
CA ALA A 175 9.24 32.59 1.34
C ALA A 175 8.47 31.95 2.50
N THR A 176 7.13 32.09 2.50
CA THR A 176 6.27 31.48 3.53
C THR A 176 6.32 29.95 3.48
N ARG A 177 6.31 29.34 2.30
CA ARG A 177 6.46 27.87 2.14
C ARG A 177 7.81 27.38 2.64
N ALA A 178 8.89 28.10 2.32
CA ALA A 178 10.23 27.77 2.81
C ALA A 178 10.32 27.86 4.35
N ALA A 179 9.77 28.92 4.93
CA ALA A 179 9.72 29.09 6.39
C ALA A 179 8.89 27.98 7.07
N ASN A 180 7.74 27.61 6.50
CA ASN A 180 6.90 26.53 7.01
C ASN A 180 7.60 25.17 6.94
N ALA A 181 8.31 24.89 5.84
CA ALA A 181 9.10 23.67 5.69
C ALA A 181 10.22 23.59 6.73
N ALA A 182 10.97 24.68 6.92
CA ALA A 182 12.02 24.76 7.94
C ALA A 182 11.46 24.55 9.36
N ALA A 183 10.34 25.20 9.68
CA ALA A 183 9.69 25.04 10.98
C ALA A 183 9.14 23.62 11.20
N PHE A 184 8.67 22.94 10.15
CA PHE A 184 8.23 21.55 10.24
C PHE A 184 9.41 20.60 10.52
N GLU A 185 10.51 20.77 9.81
CA GLU A 185 11.74 19.99 10.02
C GLU A 185 12.30 20.18 11.43
N GLU A 186 12.30 21.40 11.95
CA GLU A 186 12.70 21.68 13.33
C GLU A 186 11.77 20.99 14.35
N ARG A 187 10.45 21.05 14.14
CA ARG A 187 9.48 20.35 14.99
C ARG A 187 9.68 18.83 14.95
N ARG A 188 9.98 18.27 13.77
CA ARG A 188 10.26 16.84 13.61
C ARG A 188 11.49 16.45 14.43
N ARG A 189 12.61 17.16 14.26
CA ARG A 189 13.85 16.92 15.03
C ARG A 189 13.62 17.00 16.54
N LYS A 190 12.92 18.05 17.01
CA LYS A 190 12.59 18.22 18.43
C LYS A 190 11.68 17.11 18.97
N SER A 191 10.78 16.58 18.14
CA SER A 191 9.91 15.46 18.52
C SER A 191 10.70 14.16 18.63
N GLU A 192 11.58 13.88 17.67
CA GLU A 192 12.45 12.71 17.69
C GLU A 192 13.40 12.71 18.90
N GLU A 193 13.99 13.86 19.23
CA GLU A 193 14.83 14.03 20.41
C GLU A 193 14.06 13.74 21.70
N ARG A 194 12.85 14.30 21.84
CA ARG A 194 11.97 14.03 22.99
C ARG A 194 11.60 12.55 23.08
N GLN A 195 11.31 11.89 21.96
CA GLN A 195 11.00 10.47 21.94
C GLN A 195 12.19 9.62 22.41
N ARG A 196 13.40 9.94 21.96
CA ARG A 196 14.64 9.29 22.41
C ARG A 196 14.87 9.49 23.90
N ASP A 197 14.68 10.71 24.41
CA ASP A 197 14.83 11.01 25.83
C ASP A 197 13.80 10.27 26.69
N VAL A 198 12.54 10.21 26.25
CA VAL A 198 11.49 9.45 26.95
C VAL A 198 11.80 7.96 26.94
N ALA A 199 12.26 7.41 25.82
CA ALA A 199 12.67 6.01 25.72
C ALA A 199 13.84 5.70 26.66
N ARG A 200 14.88 6.55 26.68
CA ARG A 200 16.01 6.43 27.62
C ARG A 200 15.55 6.45 29.07
N ARG A 201 14.71 7.43 29.44
CA ARG A 201 14.17 7.54 30.82
C ARG A 201 13.32 6.34 31.21
N LYS A 202 12.55 5.76 30.29
CA LYS A 202 11.78 4.52 30.53
C LYS A 202 12.72 3.34 30.77
N ALA A 203 13.69 3.13 29.88
CA ALA A 203 14.68 2.07 30.02
C ALA A 203 15.49 2.17 31.34
N GLU A 204 15.93 3.38 31.71
CA GLU A 204 16.62 3.60 32.99
C GLU A 204 15.72 3.29 34.19
N ARG A 205 14.44 3.68 34.15
CA ARG A 205 13.47 3.38 35.22
C ARG A 205 13.19 1.88 35.32
N GLU A 206 13.06 1.19 34.20
CA GLU A 206 12.85 -0.26 34.15
C GLU A 206 14.09 -1.02 34.66
N ALA A 207 15.30 -0.61 34.26
CA ALA A 207 16.54 -1.17 34.76
C ALA A 207 16.70 -0.98 36.27
N LYS A 208 16.38 0.21 36.80
CA LYS A 208 16.37 0.48 38.25
C LYS A 208 15.36 -0.42 38.98
N ARG A 209 14.13 -0.54 38.47
CA ARG A 209 13.10 -1.42 39.05
C ARG A 209 13.51 -2.90 39.03
N ALA A 210 14.12 -3.36 37.93
CA ALA A 210 14.62 -4.73 37.82
C ALA A 210 15.78 -4.99 38.80
N ALA A 211 16.72 -4.05 38.94
CA ALA A 211 17.82 -4.15 39.89
C ALA A 211 17.33 -4.14 41.35
N GLU A 212 16.35 -3.29 41.70
CA GLU A 212 15.72 -3.31 43.01
C GLU A 212 14.98 -4.62 43.28
N LYS A 213 14.24 -5.15 42.30
CA LYS A 213 13.55 -6.44 42.42
C LYS A 213 14.54 -7.58 42.63
N ALA A 214 15.60 -7.65 41.83
CA ALA A 214 16.65 -8.66 41.99
C ALA A 214 17.39 -8.55 43.34
N ARG A 215 17.58 -7.32 43.87
CA ARG A 215 18.14 -7.13 45.22
C ARG A 215 17.21 -7.62 46.31
N LYS A 216 15.90 -7.37 46.19
CA LYS A 216 14.88 -7.89 47.12
C LYS A 216 14.81 -9.41 47.08
N GLU A 217 14.75 -10.01 45.89
CA GLU A 217 14.72 -11.47 45.70
C GLU A 217 15.98 -12.13 46.28
N LYS A 218 17.17 -11.52 46.11
CA LYS A 218 18.41 -12.01 46.74
C LYS A 218 18.40 -11.89 48.27
N ALA A 219 17.92 -10.78 48.82
CA ALA A 219 17.82 -10.57 50.26
C ALA A 219 16.79 -11.53 50.90
N GLU A 220 15.68 -11.81 50.23
CA GLU A 220 14.68 -12.80 50.64
C GLU A 220 15.24 -14.24 50.59
N ALA A 221 16.03 -14.57 49.57
CA ALA A 221 16.70 -15.87 49.46
C ALA A 221 17.78 -16.08 50.55
N GLU A 222 18.54 -15.05 50.91
CA GLU A 222 19.51 -15.10 52.01
C GLU A 222 18.84 -15.23 53.38
N GLN A 223 17.66 -14.64 53.59
CA GLN A 223 16.88 -14.80 54.82
C GLN A 223 16.22 -16.18 54.96
N GLN A 224 16.01 -16.90 53.87
CA GLN A 224 15.42 -18.25 53.86
C GLN A 224 16.45 -19.39 53.88
N ALA A 225 17.75 -19.09 53.89
CA ALA A 225 18.80 -20.11 53.98
C ALA A 225 18.86 -20.70 55.41
N PRO A 226 18.66 -22.02 55.62
CA PRO A 226 18.69 -22.63 56.95
C PRO A 226 20.11 -22.68 57.52
N ALA A 227 20.24 -22.39 58.82
CA ALA A 227 21.51 -22.42 59.54
C ALA A 227 22.16 -23.83 59.48
N PRO A 228 23.47 -23.94 59.21
CA PRO A 228 24.12 -25.24 59.07
C PRO A 228 24.14 -25.98 60.41
N SER A 229 23.46 -27.12 60.46
CA SER A 229 23.44 -28.03 61.62
C SER A 229 24.82 -28.65 61.85
N ARG A 230 25.31 -28.50 63.08
CA ARG A 230 26.62 -28.95 63.57
C ARG A 230 26.58 -30.38 64.08
#